data_AF-A0A2G8SWM4-F1
#
_entry.id   AF-A0A2G8SWM4-F1
#
_cell.length_a   1.000
_cell.length_b   1.000
_cell.length_c   1.000
_cell.angle_alpha   90.00
_cell.angle_beta   90.00
_cell.angle_gamma   90.00
#
_symmetry.space_group_name_H-M   'P 1'
#
loop_
_entity.id
_entity.type
_entity.pdbx_description
1 polymer ?
#
loop_
_entity_poly.entity_id
_entity_poly.type
_entity_poly.pdbx_seq_one_letter_code
_entity_poly.pdbx_strand_id
1 'polypeptide(L)'
;MTILLPLSFHQPEIEQRLAALGADGLDQLDFGVIGFDSATTVRLYNEFESKAAGLTAHRVLGQPLFTVVAPCMNNFLVAQRFEDAFETGAVLDVTINYVLTLRMRPTKVALRLLASPGAAMRYVLVERLS
;
A
#
# COMPACT_ATOMS: atom_id res chain seq x y z
N MET A 1 -7.40 22.92 -18.33
CA MET A 1 -7.40 21.44 -18.37
C MET A 1 -6.03 20.99 -17.89
N THR A 2 -5.88 20.77 -16.58
CA THR A 2 -4.60 20.30 -16.03
C THR A 2 -4.53 18.82 -16.31
N ILE A 3 -3.63 18.43 -17.22
CA ILE A 3 -3.28 17.04 -17.47
C ILE A 3 -2.55 16.60 -16.21
N LEU A 4 -3.25 15.94 -15.28
CA LEU A 4 -2.60 15.22 -14.19
C LEU A 4 -1.91 14.03 -14.83
N LEU A 5 -0.60 14.13 -15.05
CA LEU A 5 0.21 12.97 -15.37
C LEU A 5 -0.07 11.89 -14.32
N PRO A 6 -0.38 10.65 -14.72
CA PRO A 6 -0.60 9.58 -13.76
C PRO A 6 0.67 9.42 -12.91
N LEU A 7 0.51 9.35 -11.59
CA LEU A 7 1.64 9.08 -10.70
C LEU A 7 2.26 7.73 -11.09
N SER A 8 3.58 7.64 -11.03
CA SER A 8 4.30 6.39 -11.29
C SER A 8 4.72 5.73 -9.98
N PHE A 9 4.68 4.39 -9.92
CA PHE A 9 5.09 3.61 -8.74
C PHE A 9 6.50 3.96 -8.24
N HIS A 10 7.43 4.24 -9.17
CA HIS A 10 8.84 4.54 -8.88
C HIS A 10 9.10 6.04 -8.66
N GLN A 11 8.06 6.87 -8.63
CA GLN A 11 8.22 8.31 -8.48
C GLN A 11 8.83 8.65 -7.11
N PRO A 12 9.83 9.55 -7.04
CA PRO A 12 10.34 10.03 -5.76
C PRO A 12 9.24 10.80 -5.00
N GLU A 13 9.30 10.74 -3.66
CA GLU A 13 8.38 11.48 -2.77
C GLU A 13 6.88 11.17 -3.01
N ILE A 14 6.59 9.96 -3.51
CA ILE A 14 5.22 9.56 -3.88
C ILE A 14 4.25 9.60 -2.68
N GLU A 15 4.74 9.38 -1.46
CA GLU A 15 3.93 9.45 -0.22
C GLU A 15 3.20 10.80 -0.10
N GLN A 16 3.89 11.92 -0.33
CA GLN A 16 3.30 13.27 -0.25
C GLN A 16 2.25 13.50 -1.33
N ARG A 17 2.48 12.93 -2.52
CA ARG A 17 1.52 13.00 -3.64
C ARG A 17 0.28 12.18 -3.35
N LEU A 18 0.43 10.96 -2.82
CA LEU A 18 -0.68 10.09 -2.42
C LEU A 18 -1.55 10.74 -1.34
N ALA A 19 -0.92 11.36 -0.34
CA ALA A 19 -1.64 12.08 0.71
C ALA A 19 -2.46 13.28 0.19
N ALA A 20 -2.07 13.86 -0.95
CA ALA A 20 -2.79 14.94 -1.61
C ALA A 20 -3.90 14.46 -2.56
N LEU A 21 -3.92 13.17 -2.91
CA LEU A 21 -4.95 12.59 -3.77
C LEU A 21 -6.20 12.23 -2.97
N GLY A 22 -7.37 12.54 -3.54
CA GLY A 22 -8.65 11.95 -3.10
C GLY A 22 -8.83 10.53 -3.67
N ALA A 23 -9.90 9.85 -3.24
CA ALA A 23 -10.22 8.49 -3.67
C ALA A 23 -10.25 8.35 -5.21
N ASP A 24 -10.92 9.26 -5.91
CA ASP A 24 -11.02 9.26 -7.38
C ASP A 24 -9.66 9.37 -8.08
N GLY A 25 -8.68 10.01 -7.44
CA GLY A 25 -7.31 10.11 -7.95
C GLY A 25 -6.50 8.83 -7.73
N LEU A 26 -6.73 8.15 -6.60
CA LEU A 26 -6.09 6.87 -6.30
C LEU A 26 -6.62 5.74 -7.19
N ASP A 27 -7.87 5.80 -7.59
CA ASP A 27 -8.51 4.81 -8.46
C ASP A 27 -8.04 4.89 -9.92
N GLN A 28 -7.43 6.02 -10.32
CA GLN A 28 -6.83 6.21 -11.63
C GLN A 28 -5.38 5.69 -11.73
N LEU A 29 -4.83 5.13 -10.65
CA LEU A 29 -3.47 4.62 -10.63
C LEU A 29 -3.36 3.23 -11.25
N ASP A 30 -2.27 3.00 -11.98
CA ASP A 30 -1.95 1.71 -12.61
C ASP A 30 -1.26 0.71 -11.64
N PHE A 31 -1.30 1.01 -10.33
CA PHE A 31 -0.76 0.15 -9.28
C PHE A 31 -1.68 0.18 -8.06
N GLY A 32 -1.56 -0.84 -7.22
CA GLY A 32 -2.35 -0.98 -6.00
C GLY A 32 -1.88 -0.04 -4.91
N VAL A 33 -2.82 0.60 -4.22
CA VAL A 33 -2.53 1.46 -3.07
C VAL A 33 -3.34 0.99 -1.87
N ILE A 34 -2.63 0.62 -0.81
CA ILE A 34 -3.21 0.27 0.49
C ILE A 34 -2.66 1.26 1.51
N GLY A 35 -3.52 2.14 2.02
CA GLY A 35 -3.17 3.07 3.09
C GLY A 35 -3.75 2.60 4.42
N PHE A 36 -2.97 2.66 5.49
CA PHE A 36 -3.38 2.27 6.84
C PHE A 36 -2.83 3.20 7.91
N ASP A 37 -3.48 3.22 9.06
CA ASP A 37 -3.10 4.07 10.20
C ASP A 37 -2.08 3.38 11.13
N SER A 38 -1.68 4.06 12.20
CA SER A 38 -0.75 3.53 13.20
C SER A 38 -1.25 2.27 13.92
N ALA A 39 -2.56 2.03 13.95
CA ALA A 39 -3.17 0.81 14.47
C ALA A 39 -3.24 -0.32 13.43
N THR A 40 -2.59 -0.16 12.28
CA THR A 40 -2.62 -1.09 11.14
C THR A 40 -4.00 -1.25 10.50
N THR A 41 -4.92 -0.32 10.76
CA THR A 41 -6.27 -0.36 10.21
C THR A 41 -6.28 0.25 8.82
N VAL A 42 -6.81 -0.48 7.83
CA VAL A 42 -6.88 0.01 6.46
C VAL A 42 -7.85 1.19 6.35
N ARG A 43 -7.36 2.31 5.83
CA ARG A 43 -8.13 3.55 5.59
C ARG A 43 -8.29 3.88 4.12
N LEU A 44 -7.37 3.40 3.27
CA LEU A 44 -7.40 3.61 1.83
C LEU A 44 -7.13 2.30 1.12
N TYR A 45 -7.89 2.05 0.06
CA TYR A 45 -7.77 0.85 -0.75
C TYR A 45 -8.34 1.14 -2.13
N ASN A 46 -7.47 1.29 -3.13
CA ASN A 46 -7.89 1.75 -4.46
C ASN A 46 -8.53 0.64 -5.31
N GLU A 47 -9.22 1.06 -6.37
CA GLU A 47 -9.94 0.17 -7.27
C GLU A 47 -9.01 -0.81 -7.99
N PHE A 48 -7.79 -0.39 -8.34
CA PHE A 48 -6.79 -1.26 -8.95
C PHE A 48 -6.48 -2.47 -8.07
N GLU A 49 -6.14 -2.24 -6.80
CA GLU A 49 -5.86 -3.33 -5.86
C GLU A 49 -7.11 -4.17 -5.59
N SER A 50 -8.28 -3.53 -5.52
CA SER A 50 -9.55 -4.22 -5.33
C SER A 50 -9.85 -5.25 -6.43
N LYS A 51 -9.74 -4.83 -7.69
CA LYS A 51 -9.94 -5.71 -8.85
C LYS A 51 -8.90 -6.82 -8.87
N ALA A 52 -7.65 -6.47 -8.61
CA ALA A 52 -6.54 -7.37 -8.81
C ALA A 52 -6.31 -8.36 -7.65
N ALA A 53 -6.76 -8.05 -6.43
CA ALA A 53 -6.79 -8.97 -5.29
C ALA A 53 -8.14 -9.71 -5.15
N GLY A 54 -9.18 -9.29 -5.86
CA GLY A 54 -10.53 -9.85 -5.76
C GLY A 54 -11.23 -9.53 -4.43
N LEU A 55 -10.83 -8.45 -3.75
CA LEU A 55 -11.40 -7.99 -2.49
C LEU A 55 -12.02 -6.61 -2.70
N THR A 56 -13.30 -6.42 -2.36
CA THR A 56 -13.96 -5.11 -2.47
C THR A 56 -13.50 -4.18 -1.36
N ALA A 57 -13.33 -2.88 -1.63
CA ALA A 57 -12.97 -1.88 -0.62
C ALA A 57 -13.84 -1.94 0.66
N HIS A 58 -15.16 -2.11 0.52
CA HIS A 58 -16.09 -2.26 1.66
C HIS A 58 -15.73 -3.41 2.63
N ARG A 59 -15.07 -4.48 2.15
CA ARG A 59 -14.67 -5.62 3.00
C ARG A 59 -13.32 -5.40 3.68
N VAL A 60 -12.56 -4.42 3.23
CA VAL A 60 -11.17 -4.19 3.60
C VAL A 60 -11.03 -2.96 4.48
N LEU A 61 -11.74 -1.88 4.15
CA LEU A 61 -11.73 -0.64 4.91
C LEU A 61 -12.19 -0.88 6.35
N GLY A 62 -11.43 -0.33 7.31
CA GLY A 62 -11.67 -0.51 8.74
C GLY A 62 -11.20 -1.86 9.31
N GLN A 63 -10.64 -2.74 8.48
CA GLN A 63 -10.07 -4.02 8.94
C GLN A 63 -8.56 -3.89 9.20
N PRO A 64 -8.00 -4.70 10.12
CA PRO A 64 -6.56 -4.82 10.30
C PRO A 64 -5.87 -5.38 9.04
N LEU A 65 -4.86 -4.66 8.55
CA LEU A 65 -4.13 -5.03 7.34
C LEU A 65 -3.42 -6.37 7.51
N PHE A 66 -2.57 -6.51 8.52
CA PHE A 66 -1.66 -7.66 8.64
C PHE A 66 -2.31 -8.90 9.26
N THR A 67 -3.45 -8.80 9.95
CA THR A 67 -4.08 -9.98 10.57
C THR A 67 -5.31 -10.46 9.83
N VAL A 68 -6.02 -9.59 9.11
CA VAL A 68 -7.29 -9.93 8.44
C VAL A 68 -7.17 -9.81 6.92
N VAL A 69 -6.72 -8.67 6.41
CA VAL A 69 -6.77 -8.37 4.98
C VAL A 69 -5.66 -9.08 4.21
N ALA A 70 -4.42 -8.96 4.68
CA ALA A 70 -3.22 -9.46 4.02
C ALA A 70 -2.31 -10.18 5.03
N PRO A 71 -2.73 -11.33 5.61
CA PRO A 71 -1.94 -12.09 6.56
C PRO A 71 -0.61 -12.57 5.99
N CYS A 72 -0.52 -12.75 4.67
CA CYS A 72 0.73 -13.07 4.00
C CYS A 72 1.80 -11.97 4.13
N MET A 73 1.44 -10.72 4.43
CA MET A 73 2.37 -9.60 4.67
C MET A 73 2.77 -9.48 6.15
N ASN A 74 2.21 -10.30 7.05
CA ASN A 74 2.55 -10.27 8.46
C ASN A 74 3.85 -11.05 8.75
N ASN A 75 4.97 -10.48 8.34
CA ASN A 75 6.29 -11.06 8.53
C ASN A 75 7.38 -9.99 8.53
N PHE A 76 8.63 -10.45 8.67
CA PHE A 76 9.82 -9.60 8.76
C PHE A 76 10.13 -8.78 7.50
N LEU A 77 9.61 -9.18 6.34
CA LEU A 77 9.85 -8.46 5.08
C LEU A 77 8.96 -7.23 4.95
N VAL A 78 7.78 -7.23 5.58
CA VAL A 78 6.77 -6.17 5.41
C VAL A 78 6.33 -5.58 6.75
N ALA A 79 5.50 -6.30 7.52
CA ALA A 79 4.92 -5.77 8.77
C ALA A 79 6.01 -5.28 9.74
N GLN A 80 7.07 -6.07 9.96
CA GLN A 80 8.14 -5.70 10.87
C GLN A 80 8.90 -4.45 10.39
N ARG A 81 9.03 -4.22 9.08
CA ARG A 81 9.69 -3.00 8.56
C ARG A 81 8.94 -1.73 8.96
N PHE A 82 7.61 -1.77 9.00
CA PHE A 82 6.81 -0.66 9.47
C PHE A 82 6.93 -0.45 10.98
N GLU A 83 7.04 -1.55 11.73
CA GLU A 83 7.24 -1.51 13.18
C GLU A 83 8.61 -0.93 13.53
N ASP A 84 9.68 -1.46 12.95
CA ASP A 84 11.05 -0.96 13.12
C ASP A 84 11.15 0.53 12.78
N ALA A 85 10.56 0.96 11.67
CA ALA A 85 10.56 2.38 11.26
C ALA A 85 9.79 3.26 12.25
N PHE A 86 8.69 2.77 12.80
CA PHE A 86 7.92 3.49 13.81
C PHE A 86 8.68 3.60 15.14
N GLU A 87 9.28 2.51 15.62
CA GLU A 87 10.03 2.48 16.87
C GLU A 87 11.29 3.35 16.81
N THR A 88 11.99 3.33 15.68
CA THR A 88 13.22 4.11 15.48
C THR A 88 12.96 5.55 15.05
N GLY A 89 11.71 5.89 14.69
CA GLY A 89 11.38 7.19 14.11
C GLY A 89 12.07 7.44 12.77
N ALA A 90 12.32 6.38 11.99
CA ALA A 90 12.97 6.46 10.69
C ALA A 90 11.96 6.56 9.55
N VAL A 91 12.37 7.19 8.44
CA VAL A 91 11.62 7.15 7.19
C VAL A 91 11.80 5.76 6.55
N LEU A 92 10.67 5.14 6.20
CA LEU A 92 10.63 3.91 5.41
C LEU A 92 10.22 4.26 3.98
N ASP A 93 11.12 4.06 3.03
CA ASP A 93 10.83 4.03 1.60
C ASP A 93 11.69 2.94 0.97
N VAL A 94 11.12 1.74 0.89
CA VAL A 94 11.84 0.57 0.37
C VAL A 94 10.96 -0.19 -0.61
N THR A 95 11.56 -0.62 -1.73
CA THR A 95 10.91 -1.50 -2.69
C THR A 95 11.49 -2.90 -2.57
N ILE A 96 10.63 -3.90 -2.44
CA ILE A 96 11.00 -5.31 -2.31
C ILE A 96 10.24 -6.17 -3.32
N ASN A 97 10.89 -7.20 -3.84
CA ASN A 97 10.21 -8.24 -4.60
C ASN A 97 9.45 -9.16 -3.64
N TYR A 98 8.21 -9.47 -3.98
CA TYR A 98 7.32 -10.24 -3.12
C TYR A 98 6.40 -11.17 -3.93
N VAL A 99 5.79 -12.13 -3.24
CA VAL A 99 4.80 -13.03 -3.84
C VAL A 99 3.52 -12.98 -3.02
N LEU A 100 2.43 -12.53 -3.64
CA LEU A 100 1.11 -12.57 -3.04
C LEU A 100 0.46 -13.93 -3.30
N THR A 101 0.00 -14.59 -2.24
CA THR A 101 -0.60 -15.93 -2.28
C THR A 101 -2.04 -15.97 -1.77
N LEU A 102 -2.61 -14.82 -1.42
CA LEU A 102 -3.94 -14.74 -0.81
C LEU A 102 -5.05 -14.98 -1.84
N ARG A 103 -5.87 -16.03 -1.66
CA ARG A 103 -7.10 -16.35 -2.44
C ARG A 103 -6.99 -16.49 -3.96
N MET A 104 -5.80 -16.31 -4.53
CA MET A 104 -5.52 -16.39 -5.96
C MET A 104 -4.17 -17.09 -6.23
N ARG A 105 -3.84 -17.30 -7.51
CA ARG A 105 -2.56 -17.89 -7.90
C ARG A 105 -1.39 -17.04 -7.35
N PRO A 106 -0.30 -17.66 -6.88
CA PRO A 106 0.90 -16.94 -6.47
C PRO A 106 1.32 -15.92 -7.54
N THR A 107 1.28 -14.64 -7.18
CA THR A 107 1.53 -13.52 -8.10
C THR A 107 2.77 -12.78 -7.66
N LYS A 108 3.75 -12.65 -8.56
CA LYS A 108 4.96 -11.86 -8.32
C LYS A 108 4.60 -10.38 -8.37
N VAL A 109 5.03 -9.64 -7.36
CA VAL A 109 4.79 -8.20 -7.24
C VAL A 109 6.04 -7.51 -6.73
N ALA A 110 6.19 -6.24 -7.03
CA ALA A 110 7.04 -5.33 -6.26
C ALA A 110 6.15 -4.63 -5.23
N LEU A 111 6.54 -4.71 -3.96
CA LEU A 111 5.94 -3.94 -2.88
C LEU A 111 6.81 -2.74 -2.58
N ARG A 112 6.22 -1.55 -2.54
CA ARG A 112 6.89 -0.36 -2.01
C ARG A 112 6.27 0.03 -0.67
N LEU A 113 7.08 0.01 0.37
CA LEU A 113 6.67 0.27 1.75
C LEU A 113 7.01 1.72 2.08
N LEU A 114 6.00 2.50 2.46
CA LEU A 114 6.12 3.94 2.69
C LEU A 114 5.61 4.29 4.09
N ALA A 115 6.46 4.86 4.92
CA ALA A 115 6.06 5.45 6.19
C ALA A 115 7.00 6.59 6.57
N SER A 116 6.44 7.77 6.81
CA SER A 116 7.16 8.89 7.39
C SER A 116 6.90 9.02 8.91
N PRO A 117 7.92 9.39 9.72
CA PRO A 117 7.73 9.66 11.15
C PRO A 117 6.72 10.78 11.37
N GLY A 118 5.77 10.56 12.29
CA GLY A 118 4.70 11.52 12.57
C GLY A 118 3.59 11.60 11.51
N ALA A 119 3.70 10.88 10.39
CA ALA A 119 2.61 10.79 9.43
C ALA A 119 1.45 9.95 10.02
N ALA A 120 0.22 10.43 9.83
CA ALA A 120 -0.98 9.71 10.28
C ALA A 120 -1.25 8.44 9.46
N MET A 121 -0.69 8.38 8.25
CA MET A 121 -0.93 7.34 7.26
C MET A 121 0.38 6.71 6.82
N ARG A 122 0.32 5.41 6.57
CA ARG A 122 1.39 4.60 5.98
C ARG A 122 0.83 3.88 4.76
N TYR A 123 1.69 3.51 3.82
CA TYR A 123 1.25 2.92 2.56
C TYR A 123 2.03 1.66 2.19
N VAL A 124 1.32 0.68 1.66
CA VAL A 124 1.87 -0.40 0.84
C VAL A 124 1.40 -0.16 -0.58
N LEU A 125 2.36 0.06 -1.49
CA LEU A 125 2.08 0.09 -2.92
C LEU A 125 2.36 -1.28 -3.51
N VAL A 126 1.54 -1.68 -4.49
CA VAL A 126 1.60 -3.00 -5.11
C VAL A 126 1.70 -2.86 -6.63
N GLU A 127 2.90 -3.09 -7.18
CA GLU A 127 3.12 -3.18 -8.62
C GLU A 127 3.19 -4.65 -9.03
N ARG A 128 2.31 -5.08 -9.95
CA ARG A 128 2.28 -6.47 -10.40
C ARG A 128 3.30 -6.68 -11.52
N LEU A 129 4.16 -7.69 -11.37
CA LEU A 129 5.18 -8.04 -12.35
C LEU A 129 4.59 -9.12 -13.26
N SER A 130 3.97 -8.68 -14.36
CA SER A 130 3.46 -9.55 -15.44
C SER A 130 4.55 -10.36 -16.13
#